data_AF-A0A7S3UQ95-F1
#
_entry.id   AF-A0A7S3UQ95-F1
#
_cell.length_a   1.000
_cell.length_b   1.000
_cell.length_c   1.000
_cell.angle_alpha   90.00
_cell.angle_beta   90.00
_cell.angle_gamma   90.00
#
_symmetry.space_group_name_H-M   'P 1'
#
loop_
_entity.id
_entity.type
_entity.pdbx_description
1 polymer ?
#
loop_
_entity_poly.entity_id
_entity_poly.type
_entity_poly.pdbx_seq_one_letter_code
_entity_poly.pdbx_strand_id
1 'polypeptide(L)'
;GVASAVMVALGYPGEIQDNLAVRWGWWALAMIPFFYVVYSLLSGLGEATARQPESVVGLVSAARYLTAVSWLTYPFVYIIKNVGLAGPTATMYEQIGYSVADVVAKAVFGVLIWAIASEKSRLESEGKLLR
;
A
#
# COMPACT_ATOMS: atom_id res chain seq x y z
N GLY A 1 9.91 4.97 3.38
CA GLY A 1 9.88 5.89 4.54
C GLY A 1 9.62 7.31 4.10
N VAL A 2 10.68 8.08 3.80
CA VAL A 2 10.57 9.50 3.42
C VAL A 2 9.65 9.72 2.22
N ALA A 3 9.79 8.96 1.14
CA ALA A 3 8.92 9.09 -0.04
C ALA A 3 7.43 8.86 0.29
N SER A 4 7.12 7.91 1.18
CA SER A 4 5.75 7.66 1.65
C SER A 4 5.21 8.84 2.47
N ALA A 5 6.06 9.47 3.30
CA ALA A 5 5.66 10.67 4.06
C ALA A 5 5.40 11.85 3.11
N VAL A 6 6.25 12.06 2.10
CA VAL A 6 6.05 13.08 1.06
C VAL A 6 4.76 12.82 0.27
N MET A 7 4.50 11.57 -0.13
CA MET A 7 3.27 11.18 -0.82
C MET A 7 2.01 11.58 -0.04
N VAL A 8 1.96 11.27 1.25
CA VAL A 8 0.82 11.63 2.12
C VAL A 8 0.74 13.15 2.31
N ALA A 9 1.87 13.82 2.51
CA ALA A 9 1.92 15.28 2.66
C ALA A 9 1.44 16.03 1.41
N LEU A 10 1.71 15.51 0.21
CA LEU A 10 1.21 16.09 -1.05
C LEU A 10 -0.27 15.77 -1.29
N GLY A 11 -0.76 14.60 -0.85
CA GLY A 11 -2.16 14.22 -1.01
C GLY A 11 -3.12 15.02 -0.13
N TYR A 12 -2.70 15.36 1.10
CA TYR A 12 -3.55 16.01 2.10
C TYR A 12 -4.11 17.38 1.66
N PRO A 13 -3.32 18.32 1.11
CA PRO A 13 -3.85 19.58 0.62
C PRO A 13 -4.98 19.40 -0.39
N GLY A 14 -4.87 18.47 -1.34
CA GLY A 14 -5.94 18.23 -2.29
C GLY A 14 -7.16 17.52 -1.68
N GLU A 15 -6.99 16.78 -0.58
CA GLU A 15 -8.12 16.12 0.09
C GLU A 15 -9.15 17.11 0.63
N ILE A 16 -8.65 18.25 1.12
CA ILE A 16 -9.44 19.31 1.75
C ILE A 16 -9.85 20.41 0.76
N GLN A 17 -9.54 20.27 -0.54
CA GLN A 17 -9.92 21.26 -1.56
C GLN A 17 -11.30 20.99 -2.14
N ASP A 18 -12.09 22.06 -2.26
CA ASP A 18 -13.36 22.06 -3.00
C ASP A 18 -13.15 22.34 -4.50
N ASN A 19 -12.02 22.96 -4.87
CA ASN A 19 -11.71 23.23 -6.27
C ASN A 19 -11.15 21.97 -6.96
N LEU A 20 -11.90 21.49 -7.95
CA LEU A 20 -11.57 20.26 -8.68
C LEU A 20 -10.22 20.33 -9.41
N ALA A 21 -9.89 21.45 -10.04
CA ALA A 21 -8.62 21.60 -10.76
C ALA A 21 -7.42 21.56 -9.81
N VAL A 22 -7.54 22.21 -8.64
CA VAL A 22 -6.51 22.17 -7.61
C VAL A 22 -6.35 20.76 -7.03
N ARG A 23 -7.47 20.05 -6.80
CA ARG A 23 -7.46 18.66 -6.32
C ARG A 23 -6.80 17.71 -7.32
N TRP A 24 -7.07 17.85 -8.62
CA TRP A 24 -6.36 17.08 -9.67
C TRP A 24 -4.86 17.38 -9.69
N GLY A 25 -4.46 18.63 -9.48
CA GLY A 25 -3.05 19.02 -9.38
C GLY A 25 -2.34 18.30 -8.23
N TRP A 26 -2.92 18.32 -7.02
CA TRP A 26 -2.35 17.63 -5.86
C TRP A 26 -2.33 16.11 -6.02
N TRP A 27 -3.38 15.54 -6.62
CA TRP A 27 -3.39 14.11 -6.97
C TRP A 27 -2.21 13.75 -7.87
N ALA A 28 -2.00 14.50 -8.95
CA ALA A 28 -0.90 14.25 -9.88
C ALA A 28 0.49 14.37 -9.19
N LEU A 29 0.65 15.37 -8.31
CA LEU A 29 1.88 15.54 -7.52
C LEU A 29 2.11 14.36 -6.57
N ALA A 30 1.07 13.88 -5.88
CA ALA A 30 1.16 12.73 -4.97
C ALA A 30 1.43 11.41 -5.70
N MET A 31 1.03 11.28 -6.97
CA MET A 31 1.32 10.09 -7.78
C MET A 31 2.81 9.88 -8.07
N ILE A 32 3.61 10.95 -8.12
CA ILE A 32 5.06 10.86 -8.37
C ILE A 32 5.77 10.02 -7.29
N PRO A 33 5.72 10.38 -5.99
CA PRO A 33 6.32 9.55 -4.94
C PRO A 33 5.58 8.22 -4.75
N PHE A 34 4.27 8.14 -5.05
CA PHE A 34 3.54 6.88 -5.01
C PHE A 34 4.14 5.84 -5.95
N PHE A 35 4.36 6.18 -7.23
CA PHE A 35 4.97 5.27 -8.19
C PHE A 35 6.38 4.86 -7.78
N TYR A 36 7.17 5.77 -7.23
CA TYR A 36 8.48 5.44 -6.66
C TYR A 36 8.38 4.40 -5.53
N VAL A 37 7.42 4.55 -4.62
CA VAL A 37 7.22 3.60 -3.51
C VAL A 37 6.78 2.23 -4.03
N VAL A 38 5.83 2.17 -4.98
CA VAL A 38 5.39 0.92 -5.60
C VAL A 38 6.55 0.24 -6.35
N TYR A 39 7.35 1.00 -7.10
CA TYR A 39 8.54 0.48 -7.77
C TYR A 39 9.57 -0.08 -6.78
N SER A 40 9.85 0.65 -5.71
CA SER A 40 10.78 0.21 -4.66
C SER A 40 10.31 -1.09 -3.99
N LEU A 41 9.00 -1.27 -3.82
CA LEU A 41 8.40 -2.47 -3.26
C LEU A 41 8.48 -3.67 -4.23
N LEU A 42 8.20 -3.46 -5.52
CA LEU A 42 8.14 -4.54 -6.51
C LEU A 42 9.51 -4.94 -7.08
N SER A 43 10.40 -3.98 -7.31
CA SER A 43 11.73 -4.25 -7.85
C SER A 43 12.78 -4.31 -6.73
N GLY A 44 12.80 -3.33 -5.82
CA GLY A 44 13.82 -3.25 -4.77
C GLY A 44 13.79 -4.39 -3.75
N LEU A 45 12.60 -4.92 -3.43
CA LEU A 45 12.46 -6.05 -2.51
C LEU A 45 12.49 -7.42 -3.25
N GLY A 46 12.59 -7.40 -4.58
CA GLY A 46 12.66 -8.60 -5.45
C GLY A 46 13.80 -9.53 -5.04
N GLU A 47 15.01 -8.96 -5.04
CA GLU A 47 16.24 -9.69 -4.71
C GLU A 47 16.25 -10.19 -3.26
N ALA A 48 15.80 -9.36 -2.32
CA ALA A 48 15.73 -9.74 -0.90
C ALA A 48 14.69 -10.86 -0.66
N THR A 49 13.64 -10.91 -1.48
CA THR A 49 12.67 -12.02 -1.47
C THR A 49 13.34 -13.29 -1.97
N ALA A 50 14.08 -13.24 -3.07
CA ALA A 50 14.76 -14.41 -3.63
C ALA A 50 15.81 -15.03 -2.68
N ARG A 51 16.31 -14.27 -1.70
CA ARG A 51 17.23 -14.75 -0.65
C ARG A 51 16.53 -15.38 0.56
N GLN A 52 15.19 -15.42 0.58
CA GLN A 52 14.46 -16.07 1.66
C GLN A 52 14.53 -17.60 1.54
N PRO A 53 14.38 -18.34 2.65
CA PRO A 53 14.20 -19.79 2.61
C PRO A 53 13.02 -20.18 1.70
N GLU A 54 13.14 -21.33 1.04
CA GLU A 54 12.16 -21.81 0.05
C GLU A 54 10.74 -21.87 0.61
N SER A 55 10.58 -22.28 1.88
CA SER A 55 9.26 -22.34 2.54
C SER A 55 8.65 -20.96 2.86
N VAL A 56 9.45 -19.88 2.85
CA VAL A 56 9.02 -18.51 3.19
C VAL A 56 8.87 -17.63 1.95
N VAL A 57 9.57 -17.96 0.86
CA VAL A 57 9.66 -17.13 -0.36
C VAL A 57 8.28 -16.83 -0.96
N GLY A 58 7.39 -17.82 -0.96
CA GLY A 58 6.03 -17.69 -1.48
C GLY A 58 5.18 -16.73 -0.65
N LEU A 59 5.26 -16.83 0.67
CA LEU A 59 4.53 -15.95 1.59
C LEU A 59 5.01 -14.50 1.48
N VAL A 60 6.34 -14.28 1.39
CA VAL A 60 6.91 -12.94 1.22
C VAL A 60 6.52 -12.35 -0.14
N SER A 61 6.51 -13.16 -1.20
CA SER A 61 6.04 -12.73 -2.52
C SER A 61 4.56 -12.33 -2.49
N ALA A 62 3.71 -13.14 -1.85
CA ALA A 62 2.28 -12.84 -1.69
C ALA A 62 2.07 -11.54 -0.90
N ALA A 63 2.79 -11.33 0.21
CA ALA A 63 2.70 -10.11 1.00
C ALA A 63 3.11 -8.85 0.21
N ARG A 64 4.10 -8.97 -0.68
CA ARG A 64 4.56 -7.87 -1.54
C ARG A 64 3.52 -7.51 -2.60
N TYR A 65 3.00 -8.51 -3.31
CA TYR A 65 1.96 -8.27 -4.32
C TYR A 65 0.66 -7.77 -3.68
N LEU A 66 0.25 -8.33 -2.53
CA LEU A 66 -0.91 -7.85 -1.79
C LEU A 66 -0.74 -6.37 -1.41
N THR A 67 0.43 -5.99 -0.89
CA THR A 67 0.72 -4.59 -0.55
C THR A 67 0.62 -3.70 -1.80
N ALA A 68 1.25 -4.07 -2.91
CA ALA A 68 1.21 -3.27 -4.13
C ALA A 68 -0.23 -3.11 -4.67
N VAL A 69 -0.99 -4.21 -4.75
CA VAL A 69 -2.37 -4.22 -5.26
C VAL A 69 -3.31 -3.45 -4.34
N SER A 70 -3.22 -3.65 -3.02
CA SER A 70 -4.05 -2.91 -2.07
C SER A 70 -3.74 -1.41 -2.09
N TRP A 71 -2.47 -1.03 -2.26
CA TRP A 71 -2.08 0.38 -2.30
C TRP A 71 -2.53 1.11 -3.56
N LEU A 72 -2.69 0.39 -4.68
CA LEU A 72 -3.26 0.96 -5.91
C LEU A 72 -4.70 1.41 -5.73
N THR A 73 -5.43 0.92 -4.72
CA THR A 73 -6.82 1.34 -4.47
C THR A 73 -6.93 2.79 -3.98
N TYR A 74 -5.95 3.31 -3.22
CA TYR A 74 -6.04 4.65 -2.62
C TYR A 74 -6.13 5.78 -3.67
N PRO A 75 -5.32 5.78 -4.75
CA PRO A 75 -5.50 6.74 -5.85
C PRO A 75 -6.87 6.70 -6.51
N PHE A 76 -7.50 5.52 -6.62
CA PHE A 76 -8.84 5.39 -7.22
C PHE A 76 -9.92 5.92 -6.28
N VAL A 77 -9.82 5.63 -4.98
CA VAL A 77 -10.74 6.17 -3.97
C VAL A 77 -10.67 7.70 -3.95
N TYR A 78 -9.45 8.27 -4.03
CA TYR A 78 -9.24 9.73 -4.10
C TYR A 78 -10.00 10.37 -5.27
N ILE A 79 -10.04 9.69 -6.42
CA ILE A 79 -10.68 10.16 -7.65
C ILE A 79 -12.22 10.22 -7.54
N ILE A 80 -12.85 9.57 -6.54
CA ILE A 80 -14.31 9.58 -6.36
C ILE A 80 -14.86 11.02 -6.31
N LYS A 81 -14.20 11.90 -5.55
CA LYS A 81 -14.58 13.33 -5.50
C LYS A 81 -14.08 14.13 -6.73
N ASN A 82 -13.18 13.55 -7.53
CA ASN A 82 -12.65 14.20 -8.72
C ASN A 82 -13.52 14.01 -9.98
N VAL A 83 -14.48 13.08 -9.95
CA VAL A 83 -15.38 12.80 -11.08
C VAL A 83 -16.71 13.54 -11.01
N GLY A 84 -16.76 14.63 -10.24
CA GLY A 84 -17.94 15.52 -10.15
C GLY A 84 -18.99 15.08 -9.13
N LEU A 85 -18.76 13.98 -8.39
CA LEU A 85 -19.54 13.65 -7.20
C LEU A 85 -19.13 14.60 -6.06
N ALA A 86 -20.09 15.33 -5.51
CA ALA A 86 -19.87 16.30 -4.45
C ALA A 86 -20.82 16.08 -3.27
N GLY A 87 -20.48 16.69 -2.13
CA GLY A 87 -21.31 16.64 -0.93
C GLY A 87 -21.24 15.31 -0.17
N PRO A 88 -22.18 15.08 0.77
CA PRO A 88 -22.12 13.98 1.73
C PRO A 88 -22.01 12.58 1.11
N THR A 89 -22.66 12.37 -0.04
CA THR A 89 -22.63 11.08 -0.75
C THR A 89 -21.23 10.76 -1.28
N ALA A 90 -20.52 11.76 -1.82
CA ALA A 90 -19.15 11.56 -2.31
C ALA A 90 -18.20 11.24 -1.16
N THR A 91 -18.31 11.96 -0.04
CA THR A 91 -17.55 11.66 1.19
C THR A 91 -17.86 10.27 1.72
N MET A 92 -19.13 9.84 1.72
CA MET A 92 -19.50 8.48 2.15
C MET A 92 -18.77 7.41 1.34
N TYR A 93 -18.80 7.50 0.00
CA TYR A 93 -18.11 6.53 -0.86
C TYR A 93 -16.60 6.54 -0.68
N GLU A 94 -16.01 7.72 -0.54
CA GLU A 94 -14.59 7.88 -0.22
C GLU A 94 -14.21 7.17 1.08
N GLN A 95 -14.96 7.40 2.17
CA GLN A 95 -14.68 6.80 3.47
C GLN A 95 -14.87 5.28 3.47
N ILE A 96 -15.90 4.77 2.77
CA ILE A 96 -16.07 3.32 2.57
C ILE A 96 -14.88 2.76 1.79
N GLY A 97 -14.48 3.42 0.70
CA GLY A 97 -13.35 3.01 -0.14
C GLY A 97 -12.05 2.91 0.66
N TYR A 98 -11.71 3.95 1.44
CA TYR A 98 -10.51 3.95 2.27
C TYR A 98 -10.59 2.91 3.40
N SER A 99 -11.76 2.69 4.00
CA SER A 99 -11.94 1.66 5.03
C SER A 99 -11.67 0.26 4.48
N VAL A 100 -12.21 -0.06 3.30
CA VAL A 100 -11.96 -1.35 2.64
C VAL A 100 -10.48 -1.49 2.26
N ALA A 101 -9.88 -0.45 1.68
CA ALA A 101 -8.46 -0.42 1.36
C ALA A 101 -7.59 -0.71 2.60
N ASP A 102 -7.94 -0.09 3.73
CA ASP A 102 -7.24 -0.24 5.00
C ASP A 102 -7.38 -1.64 5.61
N VAL A 103 -8.56 -2.26 5.55
CA VAL A 103 -8.75 -3.63 6.02
C VAL A 103 -7.84 -4.60 5.24
N VAL A 104 -7.74 -4.44 3.92
CA VAL A 104 -6.87 -5.29 3.10
C VAL A 104 -5.39 -4.99 3.38
N ALA A 105 -5.00 -3.72 3.38
CA ALA A 105 -3.61 -3.30 3.52
C ALA A 105 -3.05 -3.49 4.95
N LYS A 106 -3.92 -3.66 5.96
CA LYS A 106 -3.52 -3.80 7.37
C LYS A 106 -3.88 -5.16 7.95
N ALA A 107 -5.17 -5.54 7.97
CA ALA A 107 -5.60 -6.77 8.63
C ALA A 107 -5.20 -8.01 7.82
N VAL A 108 -5.55 -8.05 6.53
CA VAL A 108 -5.21 -9.18 5.64
C VAL A 108 -3.69 -9.28 5.48
N PHE A 109 -3.03 -8.15 5.24
CA PHE A 109 -1.58 -8.08 5.22
C PHE A 109 -0.94 -8.55 6.53
N GLY A 110 -1.47 -8.15 7.68
CA GLY A 110 -0.98 -8.54 9.00
C GLY A 110 -1.01 -10.05 9.23
N VAL A 111 -2.04 -10.74 8.75
CA VAL A 111 -2.12 -12.21 8.78
C VAL A 111 -0.98 -12.85 7.97
N LEU A 112 -0.66 -12.30 6.79
CA LEU A 112 0.49 -12.79 6.00
C LEU A 112 1.83 -12.55 6.71
N ILE A 113 2.02 -11.39 7.34
CA ILE A 113 3.23 -11.10 8.12
C ILE A 113 3.37 -12.06 9.30
N TRP A 114 2.28 -12.35 10.00
CA TRP A 114 2.27 -13.34 11.07
C TRP A 114 2.66 -14.73 10.55
N ALA A 115 2.12 -15.17 9.42
CA ALA A 115 2.47 -16.46 8.81
C ALA A 115 3.96 -16.54 8.44
N ILE A 116 4.53 -15.47 7.87
CA ILE A 116 5.97 -15.36 7.56
C ILE A 116 6.80 -15.47 8.85
N ALA A 117 6.43 -14.73 9.89
CA ALA A 117 7.15 -14.71 11.16
C ALA A 117 7.10 -16.09 11.86
N SER A 118 5.94 -16.75 11.83
CA SER A 118 5.75 -18.09 12.39
C SER A 118 6.66 -19.12 11.71
N GLU A 119 6.70 -19.13 10.37
CA GLU A 119 7.54 -20.07 9.62
C GLU A 119 9.04 -19.80 9.82
N LYS A 120 9.45 -18.52 9.86
CA LYS A 120 10.85 -18.17 10.18
C LYS A 120 11.24 -18.60 11.59
N SER A 121 10.37 -18.42 12.57
CA SER A 121 10.61 -18.85 13.95
C SER A 121 10.75 -20.37 14.05
N ARG A 122 9.94 -21.12 13.27
CA ARG A 122 10.07 -22.58 13.16
C ARG A 122 11.43 -22.97 12.58
N LEU A 123 11.85 -22.36 11.47
CA LEU A 123 13.15 -22.63 10.85
C LEU A 123 14.33 -22.28 11.76
N GLU A 124 14.21 -21.22 12.55
CA GLU A 124 15.20 -20.84 13.55
C GLU A 124 15.31 -21.89 14.64
N SER A 125 14.18 -22.38 15.18
CA SER A 125 14.17 -23.46 16.18
C SER A 125 14.78 -24.77 15.68
N GLU A 126 14.74 -25.02 14.37
CA GLU A 126 15.34 -26.17 13.70
C GLU A 126 16.81 -25.94 13.28
N GLY A 127 17.36 -24.74 13.53
CA GLY A 127 18.73 -24.38 13.13
C GLY A 127 18.95 -24.25 11.61
N LYS A 128 17.87 -24.04 10.84
CA LYS A 128 17.87 -24.00 9.37
C LYS A 128 17.84 -22.58 8.77
N LEU A 129 17.66 -21.55 9.60
CA LEU A 129 17.48 -20.18 9.12
C LEU A 129 18.80 -19.48 8.69
N LEU A 130 19.94 -19.90 9.26
CA LEU A 130 21.26 -19.25 9.06
C LEU A 130 22.26 -20.12 8.27
N ARG A 131 21.78 -21.16 7.58
CA ARG A 131 22.62 -22.04 6.75
C ARG A 131 22.46 -21.74 5.27
#